data_AF-A0A8J4SC07-F1
#
_entry.id   AF-A0A8J4SC07-F1
#
_cell.length_a   1.000
_cell.length_b   1.000
_cell.length_c   1.000
_cell.angle_alpha   90.00
_cell.angle_beta   90.00
_cell.angle_gamma   90.00
#
_symmetry.space_group_name_H-M   'P 1'
#
loop_
_entity.id
_entity.type
_entity.pdbx_description
1 polymer ?
#
loop_
_entity_poly.entity_id
_entity_poly.type
_entity_poly.pdbx_seq_one_letter_code
_entity_poly.pdbx_strand_id
1 'polypeptide(L)'
;MSVMVASGGCPVQHDAKSTSTEGYPVQHDVKKSTPEGCPVKHDAKSSVADTMNGGCPVVTEGKDSNEVYNVYGQRIDPTNMMPYNPNQDPNAEQRYPLPQERVQSTIPKGGTEGTWLYPSEQMFFNALKRKDKGEDVHEGDVKTIVSIHNNMNERAWAQVEHYEQVCHPDLTSSKLLKFCGRPDKLTPIAWVKKMMGYGEPFDRHDWTVLRGDNTQVRYVIDYYFDDDKSSQDQVPELHSADKVKSISMYARPAVDSVGTLVDRIKFPVMSFINELTGPDITSRSALVERAQEEKDAPEPLSVQEVEDTFAKVKNTCKNCMQEVKTCSNEVQCSQAAMALQLCMGRIICPPQAAAFSKALDNGDETAVEAAFEAMNNGLELFQERSASAMQEQAVRESLAKK
;
A
#
# COMPACT_ATOMS: atom_id res chain seq x y z
N MET A 1 -39.80 -34.35 23.00
CA MET A 1 -39.73 -34.15 24.47
C MET A 1 -38.75 -33.01 24.70
N SER A 2 -39.24 -31.79 24.79
CA SER A 2 -39.57 -31.10 26.05
C SER A 2 -38.33 -30.81 26.91
N VAL A 3 -37.83 -29.57 26.83
CA VAL A 3 -37.91 -28.49 27.84
C VAL A 3 -36.90 -28.68 28.99
N MET A 4 -35.96 -27.75 29.18
CA MET A 4 -35.94 -26.82 30.32
C MET A 4 -34.68 -25.94 30.39
N VAL A 5 -34.99 -24.65 30.52
CA VAL A 5 -34.17 -23.51 30.94
C VAL A 5 -33.90 -23.61 32.44
N ALA A 6 -32.74 -23.15 32.90
CA ALA A 6 -32.60 -22.55 34.23
C ALA A 6 -31.49 -21.50 34.24
N SER A 7 -31.93 -20.26 34.43
CA SER A 7 -31.21 -19.04 34.76
C SER A 7 -30.79 -19.00 36.23
N GLY A 8 -29.76 -18.23 36.55
CA GLY A 8 -29.41 -17.86 37.92
C GLY A 8 -28.25 -16.88 37.95
N GLY A 9 -28.56 -15.58 38.01
CA GLY A 9 -27.57 -14.51 38.19
C GLY A 9 -27.54 -13.93 39.60
N CYS A 10 -26.61 -12.99 39.77
CA CYS A 10 -26.56 -11.85 40.71
C CYS A 10 -26.03 -12.12 42.15
N PRO A 11 -25.62 -11.07 42.94
CA PRO A 11 -24.97 -9.78 42.61
C PRO A 11 -24.03 -9.16 43.73
N VAL A 12 -23.53 -7.93 43.47
CA VAL A 12 -23.06 -6.80 44.36
C VAL A 12 -21.85 -7.03 45.33
N GLN A 13 -21.05 -6.04 45.76
CA GLN A 13 -21.27 -4.60 45.98
C GLN A 13 -19.95 -3.80 46.08
N HIS A 14 -19.97 -2.55 45.59
CA HIS A 14 -19.07 -1.46 45.98
C HIS A 14 -19.49 -0.91 47.35
N ASP A 15 -18.54 -0.49 48.18
CA ASP A 15 -18.77 0.60 49.12
C ASP A 15 -17.48 1.36 49.43
N ALA A 16 -17.62 2.69 49.49
CA ALA A 16 -16.60 3.66 49.86
C ALA A 16 -17.07 4.42 51.10
N LYS A 17 -16.17 4.66 52.08
CA LYS A 17 -16.17 5.92 52.84
C LYS A 17 -14.91 6.13 53.70
N SER A 18 -14.57 7.41 53.79
CA SER A 18 -13.49 8.13 54.46
C SER A 18 -13.59 8.20 55.99
N THR A 19 -12.43 8.44 56.66
CA THR A 19 -12.25 9.50 57.69
C THR A 19 -10.76 9.73 58.03
N SER A 20 -10.40 11.01 58.28
CA SER A 20 -9.11 11.61 58.67
C SER A 20 -8.72 11.30 60.16
N THR A 21 -7.54 11.58 60.75
CA THR A 21 -6.83 12.87 60.94
C THR A 21 -5.55 12.67 61.83
N GLU A 22 -4.53 13.54 61.64
CA GLU A 22 -3.52 14.12 62.59
C GLU A 22 -2.21 13.42 63.05
N GLY A 23 -1.07 14.16 62.89
CA GLY A 23 0.18 14.03 63.67
C GLY A 23 1.54 14.39 62.97
N TYR A 24 1.91 15.68 62.90
CA TYR A 24 3.19 16.31 62.42
C TYR A 24 4.30 16.37 63.51
N PRO A 25 5.47 17.09 63.40
CA PRO A 25 6.33 17.59 62.27
C PRO A 25 7.87 17.42 62.49
N VAL A 26 8.75 17.75 61.51
CA VAL A 26 9.93 18.66 61.62
C VAL A 26 10.43 19.12 60.21
N GLN A 27 10.26 20.42 59.93
CA GLN A 27 11.10 21.49 59.28
C GLN A 27 12.36 21.14 58.42
N HIS A 28 12.88 21.95 57.48
CA HIS A 28 12.52 23.13 56.65
C HIS A 28 13.66 23.32 55.62
N ASP A 29 13.37 23.71 54.37
CA ASP A 29 13.90 24.91 53.65
C ASP A 29 13.68 24.79 52.11
N VAL A 30 12.74 25.55 51.53
CA VAL A 30 12.93 26.71 50.61
C VAL A 30 13.27 26.28 49.16
N LYS A 31 12.53 26.58 48.07
CA LYS A 31 11.87 27.83 47.62
C LYS A 31 10.83 27.53 46.50
N LYS A 32 9.74 28.30 46.47
CA LYS A 32 8.58 28.32 45.55
C LYS A 32 8.88 28.69 44.08
N SER A 33 8.15 28.08 43.15
CA SER A 33 7.33 28.80 42.13
C SER A 33 6.19 27.90 41.61
N THR A 34 5.00 28.48 41.51
CA THR A 34 3.69 27.85 41.22
C THR A 34 3.39 27.74 39.71
N PRO A 35 2.60 26.73 39.27
CA PRO A 35 1.99 26.72 37.95
C PRO A 35 0.55 27.29 37.99
N GLU A 36 0.30 28.38 37.27
CA GLU A 36 -1.03 28.84 36.85
C GLU A 36 -1.32 28.11 35.51
N GLY A 37 -2.44 27.42 35.26
CA GLY A 37 -3.83 27.79 35.49
C GLY A 37 -4.42 28.39 34.21
N CYS A 38 -4.74 27.57 33.19
CA CYS A 38 -5.41 28.04 31.97
C CYS A 38 -6.88 28.40 32.26
N PRO A 39 -7.35 29.62 31.95
CA PRO A 39 -8.72 30.02 32.22
C PRO A 39 -9.70 29.50 31.16
N VAL A 40 -10.66 28.67 31.58
CA VAL A 40 -11.84 28.28 30.80
C VAL A 40 -12.85 29.43 30.84
N LYS A 41 -13.13 30.05 29.69
CA LYS A 41 -14.33 30.90 29.54
C LYS A 41 -15.49 30.00 29.11
N HIS A 42 -16.49 29.88 29.99
CA HIS A 42 -17.83 29.45 29.61
C HIS A 42 -18.58 30.61 28.94
N ASP A 43 -19.57 30.27 28.11
CA ASP A 43 -20.55 31.13 27.44
C ASP A 43 -20.25 31.58 26.01
N ALA A 44 -20.44 30.66 25.06
CA ALA A 44 -21.11 30.95 23.80
C ALA A 44 -21.86 29.70 23.33
N LYS A 45 -23.17 29.83 23.11
CA LYS A 45 -24.08 28.77 22.65
C LYS A 45 -23.64 28.27 21.26
N SER A 46 -23.18 27.02 21.14
CA SER A 46 -23.05 26.35 19.84
C SER A 46 -24.23 25.41 19.61
N SER A 47 -24.73 25.48 18.38
CA SER A 47 -25.87 24.72 17.86
C SER A 47 -25.53 23.23 17.68
N VAL A 48 -26.56 22.43 17.42
CA VAL A 48 -26.61 20.96 17.19
C VAL A 48 -25.77 20.46 15.98
N ALA A 49 -24.69 21.15 15.62
CA ALA A 49 -23.77 20.80 14.53
C ALA A 49 -22.44 20.19 15.02
N ASP A 50 -22.18 20.15 16.33
CA ASP A 50 -20.88 19.72 16.90
C ASP A 50 -20.79 18.23 17.29
N THR A 51 -21.77 17.39 16.93
CA THR A 51 -21.76 15.95 17.32
C THR A 51 -21.57 14.98 16.15
N MET A 52 -21.18 15.46 14.97
CA MET A 52 -20.94 14.60 13.79
C MET A 52 -19.68 15.04 13.04
N ASN A 53 -18.49 14.87 13.64
CA ASN A 53 -17.25 14.96 12.88
C ASN A 53 -16.17 14.00 13.42
N GLY A 54 -16.26 12.74 12.98
CA GLY A 54 -15.11 11.85 13.01
C GLY A 54 -14.08 12.33 11.99
N GLY A 55 -12.96 12.86 12.47
CA GLY A 55 -11.69 13.00 11.74
C GLY A 55 -11.74 13.70 10.37
N CYS A 56 -11.98 15.01 10.35
CA CYS A 56 -11.70 15.85 9.18
C CYS A 56 -10.28 16.48 9.27
N PRO A 57 -9.49 16.50 8.17
CA PRO A 57 -8.16 17.14 8.16
C PRO A 57 -8.24 18.65 8.36
N VAL A 58 -7.29 19.20 9.13
CA VAL A 58 -7.13 20.64 9.35
C VAL A 58 -6.37 21.24 8.17
N VAL A 59 -6.97 22.21 7.47
CA VAL A 59 -6.27 23.04 6.47
C VAL A 59 -5.58 24.18 7.23
N THR A 60 -4.26 24.26 7.16
CA THR A 60 -3.51 25.43 7.65
C THR A 60 -3.44 26.50 6.56
N GLU A 61 -4.03 27.66 6.79
CA GLU A 61 -3.98 28.78 5.83
C GLU A 61 -2.61 29.47 5.84
N GLY A 62 -1.95 29.52 4.68
CA GLY A 62 -0.81 30.40 4.44
C GLY A 62 0.17 29.94 3.36
N LYS A 63 0.03 30.53 2.15
CA LYS A 63 0.93 30.48 0.97
C LYS A 63 1.09 29.12 0.26
N ASP A 64 0.56 29.06 -0.97
CA ASP A 64 0.86 28.12 -2.06
C ASP A 64 1.38 26.74 -1.63
N SER A 65 0.52 25.95 -0.99
CA SER A 65 0.52 24.51 -1.22
C SER A 65 -0.78 23.90 -0.71
N ASN A 66 -1.50 23.20 -1.58
CA ASN A 66 -2.62 22.31 -1.21
C ASN A 66 -2.07 21.07 -0.47
N GLU A 67 -1.25 21.26 0.56
CA GLU A 67 -0.72 20.18 1.36
C GLU A 67 -1.79 19.70 2.33
N VAL A 68 -2.30 18.50 2.07
CA VAL A 68 -3.21 17.81 2.97
C VAL A 68 -2.37 16.95 3.89
N TYR A 69 -2.62 17.02 5.20
CA TYR A 69 -1.94 16.20 6.18
C TYR A 69 -2.94 15.22 6.83
N ASN A 70 -2.48 14.02 7.15
CA ASN A 70 -3.28 13.11 7.99
C ASN A 70 -3.18 13.50 9.48
N VAL A 71 -3.93 12.80 10.32
CA VAL A 71 -3.97 13.04 11.79
C VAL A 71 -2.61 12.83 12.48
N TYR A 72 -1.63 12.22 11.81
CA TYR A 72 -0.28 11.98 12.30
C TYR A 72 0.75 12.97 11.70
N GLY A 73 0.30 14.02 11.00
CA GLY A 73 1.18 15.01 10.39
C GLY A 73 1.93 14.50 9.15
N GLN A 74 1.55 13.35 8.57
CA GLN A 74 2.11 12.91 7.30
C GLN A 74 1.39 13.59 6.14
N ARG A 75 2.16 14.14 5.21
CA ARG A 75 1.64 14.74 3.98
C ARG A 75 0.98 13.67 3.11
N ILE A 76 -0.22 13.96 2.62
CA ILE A 76 -1.08 13.11 1.80
C ILE A 76 -1.27 13.75 0.43
N ASP A 77 -1.14 12.95 -0.63
CA ASP A 77 -1.47 13.36 -1.99
C ASP A 77 -3.00 13.37 -2.16
N PRO A 78 -3.64 14.54 -2.42
CA PRO A 78 -5.09 14.63 -2.53
C PRO A 78 -5.66 13.93 -3.77
N THR A 79 -4.84 13.51 -4.73
CA THR A 79 -5.24 12.83 -5.97
C THR A 79 -5.46 11.33 -5.81
N ASN A 80 -4.86 10.70 -4.79
CA ASN A 80 -5.02 9.28 -4.49
C ASN A 80 -5.19 8.96 -3.00
N MET A 81 -5.16 9.98 -2.13
CA MET A 81 -5.22 9.87 -0.68
C MET A 81 -4.12 8.99 -0.06
N MET A 82 -2.98 8.86 -0.74
CA MET A 82 -1.82 8.12 -0.25
C MET A 82 -0.81 9.06 0.43
N PRO A 83 -0.07 8.59 1.44
CA PRO A 83 1.09 9.31 1.94
C PRO A 83 2.12 9.57 0.83
N TYR A 84 2.73 10.74 0.84
CA TYR A 84 3.79 11.08 -0.13
C TYR A 84 5.01 10.17 0.00
N ASN A 85 5.34 9.76 1.22
CA ASN A 85 6.38 8.77 1.50
C ASN A 85 5.74 7.52 2.13
N PRO A 86 5.26 6.56 1.31
CA PRO A 86 4.59 5.37 1.82
C PRO A 86 5.58 4.45 2.53
N ASN A 87 5.16 3.86 3.66
CA ASN A 87 5.98 2.93 4.41
C ASN A 87 6.23 1.63 3.62
N GLN A 88 7.49 1.34 3.36
CA GLN A 88 7.99 0.14 2.69
C GLN A 88 8.79 -0.77 3.65
N ASP A 89 8.89 -0.41 4.93
CA ASP A 89 9.56 -1.26 5.91
C ASP A 89 8.75 -2.54 6.13
N PRO A 90 9.41 -3.71 6.27
CA PRO A 90 8.74 -4.96 6.56
C PRO A 90 7.85 -4.86 7.81
N ASN A 91 6.68 -5.50 7.75
CA ASN A 91 5.83 -5.62 8.93
C ASN A 91 6.53 -6.49 10.00
N ALA A 92 6.28 -6.24 11.29
CA ALA A 92 6.87 -7.01 12.38
C ALA A 92 6.56 -8.52 12.32
N GLU A 93 5.42 -8.90 11.73
CA GLU A 93 4.99 -10.29 11.56
C GLU A 93 5.44 -10.90 10.23
N GLN A 94 6.09 -10.13 9.35
CA GLN A 94 6.50 -10.58 8.03
C GLN A 94 7.65 -11.58 8.13
N ARG A 95 7.48 -12.75 7.50
CA ARG A 95 8.48 -13.82 7.48
C ARG A 95 9.36 -13.81 6.23
N TYR A 96 8.80 -13.38 5.09
CA TYR A 96 9.47 -13.42 3.80
C TYR A 96 9.67 -12.01 3.21
N PRO A 97 10.79 -11.74 2.52
CA PRO A 97 11.02 -10.43 1.91
C PRO A 97 10.07 -10.21 0.74
N LEU A 98 9.42 -9.03 0.70
CA LEU A 98 8.56 -8.62 -0.40
C LEU A 98 9.25 -7.54 -1.24
N PRO A 99 9.10 -7.56 -2.58
CA PRO A 99 9.64 -6.52 -3.45
C PRO A 99 9.11 -5.13 -3.09
N GLN A 100 10.01 -4.16 -3.11
CA GLN A 100 9.68 -2.75 -2.87
C GLN A 100 9.52 -1.95 -4.17
N GLU A 101 9.89 -2.52 -5.32
CA GLU A 101 9.72 -1.85 -6.60
C GLU A 101 8.24 -1.61 -6.93
N ARG A 102 7.99 -0.47 -7.56
CA ARG A 102 6.68 -0.08 -8.04
C ARG A 102 6.59 -0.29 -9.54
N VAL A 103 5.43 -0.73 -9.99
CA VAL A 103 5.17 -0.99 -11.41
C VAL A 103 4.53 0.25 -12.05
N GLN A 104 5.01 0.62 -13.23
CA GLN A 104 4.40 1.69 -14.02
C GLN A 104 3.12 1.21 -14.69
N SER A 105 2.02 1.94 -14.51
CA SER A 105 0.76 1.68 -15.20
C SER A 105 0.79 2.23 -16.63
N THR A 106 -0.18 1.81 -17.43
CA THR A 106 -0.48 2.43 -18.73
C THR A 106 -1.57 3.51 -18.63
N ILE A 107 -1.98 3.88 -17.42
CA ILE A 107 -3.02 4.88 -17.15
C ILE A 107 -2.38 6.27 -17.10
N PRO A 108 -2.69 7.19 -18.03
CA PRO A 108 -2.13 8.54 -18.03
C PRO A 108 -2.53 9.32 -16.78
N LYS A 109 -1.57 10.01 -16.15
CA LYS A 109 -1.80 10.80 -14.94
C LYS A 109 -2.12 12.26 -15.29
N GLY A 110 -3.33 12.70 -14.95
CA GLY A 110 -3.78 14.07 -15.14
C GLY A 110 -2.90 15.08 -14.40
N GLY A 111 -2.62 16.22 -15.04
CA GLY A 111 -1.69 17.23 -14.52
C GLY A 111 -0.20 16.91 -14.72
N THR A 112 0.13 15.79 -15.38
CA THR A 112 1.51 15.42 -15.72
C THR A 112 1.57 14.80 -17.13
N GLU A 113 2.79 14.58 -17.62
CA GLU A 113 3.04 13.81 -18.86
C GLU A 113 3.35 12.33 -18.61
N GLY A 114 3.36 11.89 -17.34
CA GLY A 114 3.61 10.51 -16.96
C GLY A 114 2.34 9.67 -16.76
N THR A 115 2.53 8.42 -16.37
CA THR A 115 1.46 7.51 -15.96
C THR A 115 1.45 7.29 -14.45
N TRP A 116 0.39 6.66 -13.93
CA TRP A 116 0.32 6.29 -12.52
C TRP A 116 1.31 5.16 -12.18
N LEU A 117 1.76 5.12 -10.93
CA LEU A 117 2.58 4.03 -10.38
C LEU A 117 1.74 3.19 -9.41
N TYR A 118 1.72 1.88 -9.61
CA TYR A 118 1.08 0.97 -8.67
C TYR A 118 1.87 0.86 -7.35
N PRO A 119 1.21 0.53 -6.23
CA PRO A 119 1.92 0.14 -5.00
C PRO A 119 2.84 -1.07 -5.26
N SER A 120 3.96 -1.13 -4.53
CA SER A 120 4.76 -2.35 -4.47
C SER A 120 4.05 -3.45 -3.69
N GLU A 121 4.56 -4.68 -3.77
CA GLU A 121 4.08 -5.80 -2.97
C GLU A 121 4.20 -5.52 -1.46
N GLN A 122 5.34 -4.96 -1.03
CA GLN A 122 5.56 -4.58 0.36
C GLN A 122 4.59 -3.48 0.83
N MET A 123 4.34 -2.45 0.02
CA MET A 123 3.33 -1.43 0.32
C MET A 123 1.93 -2.03 0.45
N PHE A 124 1.60 -2.97 -0.43
CA PHE A 124 0.28 -3.62 -0.46
C PHE A 124 0.08 -4.49 0.78
N PHE A 125 1.05 -5.33 1.14
CA PHE A 125 1.02 -6.16 2.34
C PHE A 125 0.89 -5.31 3.61
N ASN A 126 1.69 -4.24 3.74
CA ASN A 126 1.59 -3.30 4.84
C ASN A 126 0.21 -2.63 4.93
N ALA A 127 -0.43 -2.36 3.78
CA ALA A 127 -1.78 -1.81 3.73
C ALA A 127 -2.85 -2.82 4.15
N LEU A 128 -2.71 -4.10 3.79
CA LEU A 128 -3.61 -5.17 4.23
C LEU A 128 -3.55 -5.36 5.74
N LYS A 129 -2.33 -5.47 6.30
CA LYS A 129 -2.13 -5.63 7.74
C LYS A 129 -2.68 -4.44 8.54
N ARG A 130 -2.44 -3.21 8.08
CA ARG A 130 -3.01 -2.00 8.72
C ARG A 130 -4.54 -1.95 8.69
N LYS A 131 -5.16 -2.56 7.69
CA LYS A 131 -6.62 -2.59 7.51
C LYS A 131 -7.28 -3.79 8.18
N ASP A 132 -6.52 -4.64 8.86
CA ASP A 132 -7.02 -5.88 9.45
C ASP A 132 -7.69 -6.81 8.41
N LYS A 133 -7.16 -6.80 7.18
CA LYS A 133 -7.63 -7.60 6.03
C LYS A 133 -6.56 -8.55 5.50
N GLY A 134 -5.50 -8.76 6.28
CA GLY A 134 -4.31 -9.52 5.87
C GLY A 134 -3.96 -10.66 6.82
N GLU A 135 -4.84 -11.04 7.75
CA GLU A 135 -4.58 -12.16 8.69
C GLU A 135 -4.34 -13.47 7.92
N ASP A 136 -5.19 -13.75 6.92
CA ASP A 136 -5.13 -14.96 6.11
C ASP A 136 -4.21 -14.85 4.87
N VAL A 137 -3.57 -13.69 4.66
CA VAL A 137 -2.74 -13.46 3.46
C VAL A 137 -1.29 -13.85 3.76
N HIS A 138 -0.84 -14.91 3.09
CA HIS A 138 0.56 -15.32 3.08
C HIS A 138 1.38 -14.43 2.15
N GLU A 139 2.65 -14.17 2.47
CA GLU A 139 3.56 -13.37 1.64
C GLU A 139 3.71 -13.96 0.23
N GLY A 140 3.68 -15.29 0.11
CA GLY A 140 3.69 -15.99 -1.17
C GLY A 140 2.50 -15.70 -2.09
N ASP A 141 1.37 -15.23 -1.56
CA ASP A 141 0.19 -14.86 -2.34
C ASP A 141 0.21 -13.38 -2.79
N VAL A 142 1.07 -12.54 -2.18
CA VAL A 142 1.04 -11.08 -2.38
C VAL A 142 1.31 -10.72 -3.84
N LYS A 143 2.28 -11.37 -4.48
CA LYS A 143 2.57 -11.19 -5.92
C LYS A 143 1.32 -11.38 -6.77
N THR A 144 0.59 -12.48 -6.56
CA THR A 144 -0.66 -12.77 -7.29
C THR A 144 -1.76 -11.77 -6.97
N ILE A 145 -1.91 -11.36 -5.70
CA ILE A 145 -2.96 -10.41 -5.31
C ILE A 145 -2.70 -9.03 -5.93
N VAL A 146 -1.45 -8.56 -5.95
CA VAL A 146 -1.04 -7.30 -6.57
C VAL A 146 -1.21 -7.37 -8.09
N SER A 147 -0.84 -8.50 -8.70
CA SER A 147 -1.14 -8.83 -10.10
C SER A 147 -2.60 -8.61 -10.46
N ILE A 148 -3.50 -9.21 -9.69
CA ILE A 148 -4.95 -9.08 -9.87
C ILE A 148 -5.37 -7.61 -9.76
N HIS A 149 -4.91 -6.90 -8.73
CA HIS A 149 -5.27 -5.49 -8.53
C HIS A 149 -4.83 -4.59 -9.67
N ASN A 150 -3.60 -4.74 -10.14
CA ASN A 150 -3.06 -3.94 -11.24
C ASN A 150 -3.86 -4.18 -12.52
N ASN A 151 -4.10 -5.46 -12.86
CA ASN A 151 -4.94 -5.81 -14.00
C ASN A 151 -6.37 -5.27 -13.88
N MET A 152 -6.96 -5.33 -12.68
CA MET A 152 -8.30 -4.77 -12.44
C MET A 152 -8.34 -3.25 -12.69
N ASN A 153 -7.28 -2.52 -12.31
CA ASN A 153 -7.18 -1.09 -12.60
C ASN A 153 -7.06 -0.82 -14.10
N GLU A 154 -6.28 -1.62 -14.83
CA GLU A 154 -6.16 -1.49 -16.29
C GLU A 154 -7.47 -1.80 -17.00
N ARG A 155 -8.21 -2.83 -16.55
CA ARG A 155 -9.56 -3.15 -17.03
C ARG A 155 -10.55 -2.02 -16.78
N ALA A 156 -10.50 -1.42 -15.59
CA ALA A 156 -11.35 -0.30 -15.23
C ALA A 156 -11.07 0.91 -16.14
N TRP A 157 -9.80 1.21 -16.40
CA TRP A 157 -9.42 2.28 -17.31
C TRP A 157 -9.81 2.01 -18.75
N ALA A 158 -9.67 0.77 -19.25
CA ALA A 158 -10.10 0.38 -20.59
C ALA A 158 -11.60 0.64 -20.80
N GLN A 159 -12.44 0.34 -19.79
CA GLN A 159 -13.87 0.65 -19.86
C GLN A 159 -14.13 2.16 -19.91
N VAL A 160 -13.39 2.95 -19.14
CA VAL A 160 -13.48 4.43 -19.16
C VAL A 160 -13.10 4.97 -20.53
N GLU A 161 -11.96 4.54 -21.10
CA GLU A 161 -11.51 4.97 -22.42
C GLU A 161 -12.52 4.61 -23.51
N HIS A 162 -13.06 3.40 -23.46
CA HIS A 162 -14.09 2.98 -24.41
C HIS A 162 -15.36 3.85 -24.30
N TYR A 163 -15.75 4.21 -23.08
CA TYR A 163 -16.86 5.13 -22.85
C TYR A 163 -16.60 6.51 -23.48
N GLU A 164 -15.41 7.05 -23.27
CA GLU A 164 -14.99 8.35 -23.81
C GLU A 164 -14.88 8.32 -25.33
N GLN A 165 -14.33 7.26 -25.93
CA GLN A 165 -14.24 7.10 -27.39
C GLN A 165 -15.62 7.05 -28.05
N VAL A 166 -16.59 6.36 -27.45
CA VAL A 166 -17.95 6.22 -28.01
C VAL A 166 -18.74 7.52 -27.85
N CYS A 167 -18.66 8.16 -26.68
CA CYS A 167 -19.47 9.33 -26.38
C CYS A 167 -18.86 10.64 -26.89
N HIS A 168 -17.53 10.75 -26.89
CA HIS A 168 -16.75 11.96 -27.16
C HIS A 168 -15.54 11.69 -28.08
N PRO A 169 -15.74 11.17 -29.30
CA PRO A 169 -14.64 10.78 -30.19
C PRO A 169 -13.69 11.93 -30.58
N ASP A 170 -14.18 13.18 -30.54
CA ASP A 170 -13.39 14.37 -30.85
C ASP A 170 -12.43 14.76 -29.70
N LEU A 171 -12.70 14.28 -28.47
CA LEU A 171 -11.88 14.54 -27.29
C LEU A 171 -10.84 13.44 -27.14
N THR A 172 -9.70 13.63 -27.79
CA THR A 172 -8.55 12.74 -27.61
C THR A 172 -7.86 12.99 -26.26
N SER A 173 -7.14 11.98 -25.76
CA SER A 173 -6.19 12.13 -24.64
C SER A 173 -6.81 12.32 -23.24
N SER A 174 -7.86 11.57 -22.89
CA SER A 174 -8.37 11.51 -21.52
C SER A 174 -7.29 11.00 -20.54
N LYS A 175 -7.13 11.66 -19.39
CA LYS A 175 -6.17 11.30 -18.34
C LYS A 175 -6.88 11.07 -17.00
N LEU A 176 -6.41 10.14 -16.17
CA LEU A 176 -6.94 9.94 -14.81
C LEU A 176 -6.36 11.00 -13.88
N LEU A 177 -7.20 11.91 -13.38
CA LEU A 177 -6.79 13.01 -12.52
C LEU A 177 -6.74 12.61 -11.04
N LYS A 178 -7.75 11.87 -10.59
CA LYS A 178 -7.91 11.48 -9.19
C LYS A 178 -8.73 10.21 -9.06
N PHE A 179 -8.47 9.41 -8.03
CA PHE A 179 -9.35 8.30 -7.65
C PHE A 179 -9.58 8.27 -6.15
N CYS A 180 -10.73 7.72 -5.74
CA CYS A 180 -11.13 7.64 -4.34
C CYS A 180 -12.00 6.40 -4.10
N GLY A 181 -11.61 5.56 -3.14
CA GLY A 181 -12.42 4.43 -2.67
C GLY A 181 -13.62 4.90 -1.87
N ARG A 182 -14.79 4.28 -2.12
CA ARG A 182 -16.05 4.55 -1.44
C ARG A 182 -16.82 3.25 -1.14
N PRO A 183 -16.20 2.28 -0.43
CA PRO A 183 -16.78 0.96 -0.23
C PRO A 183 -18.15 1.01 0.47
N ASP A 184 -18.33 1.91 1.44
CA ASP A 184 -19.57 1.99 2.23
C ASP A 184 -20.72 2.76 1.55
N LYS A 185 -20.52 3.24 0.32
CA LYS A 185 -21.52 4.07 -0.38
C LYS A 185 -22.01 3.36 -1.63
N LEU A 186 -23.13 2.64 -1.52
CA LEU A 186 -23.79 2.05 -2.69
C LEU A 186 -24.22 3.13 -3.69
N THR A 187 -24.16 2.79 -4.98
CA THR A 187 -24.80 3.60 -6.03
C THR A 187 -26.32 3.45 -5.97
N PRO A 188 -27.11 4.42 -6.45
CA PRO A 188 -28.57 4.27 -6.49
C PRO A 188 -29.01 3.00 -7.23
N ILE A 189 -28.30 2.62 -8.30
CA ILE A 189 -28.57 1.38 -9.04
C ILE A 189 -28.21 0.15 -8.20
N ALA A 190 -27.06 0.14 -7.53
CA ALA A 190 -26.67 -0.96 -6.66
C ALA A 190 -27.67 -1.14 -5.50
N TRP A 191 -28.19 -0.04 -4.96
CA TRP A 191 -29.24 -0.07 -3.93
C TRP A 191 -30.55 -0.70 -4.44
N VAL A 192 -31.02 -0.31 -5.64
CA VAL A 192 -32.20 -0.93 -6.26
C VAL A 192 -31.98 -2.41 -6.55
N LYS A 193 -30.81 -2.78 -7.10
CA LYS A 193 -30.42 -4.18 -7.35
C LYS A 193 -30.43 -5.01 -6.06
N LYS A 194 -29.89 -4.46 -4.97
CA LYS A 194 -29.93 -5.09 -3.64
C LYS A 194 -31.36 -5.33 -3.18
N MET A 195 -32.27 -4.37 -3.35
CA MET A 195 -33.69 -4.56 -3.00
C MET A 195 -34.38 -5.63 -3.85
N MET A 196 -33.92 -5.87 -5.08
CA MET A 196 -34.43 -6.92 -5.97
C MET A 196 -33.77 -8.28 -5.76
N GLY A 197 -32.88 -8.43 -4.75
CA GLY A 197 -32.22 -9.69 -4.43
C GLY A 197 -30.97 -10.01 -5.27
N TYR A 198 -30.44 -9.04 -6.03
CA TYR A 198 -29.14 -9.19 -6.69
C TYR A 198 -27.99 -8.90 -5.73
N GLY A 199 -26.81 -9.45 -6.03
CA GLY A 199 -25.58 -9.19 -5.28
C GLY A 199 -25.21 -7.71 -5.25
N GLU A 200 -24.72 -7.24 -4.10
CA GLU A 200 -24.19 -5.89 -3.94
C GLU A 200 -22.70 -5.83 -4.33
N PRO A 201 -22.19 -4.68 -4.79
CA PRO A 201 -20.77 -4.56 -5.05
C PRO A 201 -19.98 -4.66 -3.75
N PHE A 202 -18.91 -5.47 -3.75
CA PHE A 202 -18.03 -5.61 -2.59
C PHE A 202 -17.06 -4.43 -2.46
N ASP A 203 -16.85 -3.70 -3.55
CA ASP A 203 -16.03 -2.49 -3.56
C ASP A 203 -16.55 -1.48 -4.60
N ARG A 204 -16.30 -0.20 -4.33
CA ARG A 204 -16.69 0.91 -5.20
C ARG A 204 -15.60 1.96 -5.24
N HIS A 205 -15.29 2.41 -6.44
CA HIS A 205 -14.38 3.52 -6.69
C HIS A 205 -15.04 4.66 -7.47
N ASP A 206 -14.69 5.89 -7.11
CA ASP A 206 -15.00 7.07 -7.89
C ASP A 206 -13.69 7.59 -8.52
N TRP A 207 -13.65 7.68 -9.84
CA TRP A 207 -12.51 8.18 -10.62
C TRP A 207 -12.87 9.51 -11.25
N THR A 208 -11.98 10.51 -11.19
CA THR A 208 -12.13 11.77 -11.90
C THR A 208 -11.23 11.75 -13.13
N VAL A 209 -11.85 11.82 -14.30
CA VAL A 209 -11.19 11.84 -15.61
C VAL A 209 -11.08 13.29 -16.08
N LEU A 210 -9.90 13.68 -16.53
CA LEU A 210 -9.64 14.94 -17.20
C LEU A 210 -9.68 14.70 -18.71
N ARG A 211 -10.63 15.30 -19.42
CA ARG A 211 -10.75 15.22 -20.88
C ARG A 211 -9.79 16.21 -21.56
N GLY A 212 -9.60 16.05 -22.87
CA GLY A 212 -8.73 16.93 -23.67
C GLY A 212 -9.15 18.41 -23.71
N ASP A 213 -10.43 18.71 -23.45
CA ASP A 213 -10.95 20.08 -23.30
C ASP A 213 -10.81 20.64 -21.86
N ASN A 214 -10.11 19.91 -20.99
CA ASN A 214 -9.93 20.19 -19.56
C ASN A 214 -11.19 20.05 -18.70
N THR A 215 -12.27 19.47 -19.23
CA THR A 215 -13.43 19.15 -18.39
C THR A 215 -13.13 17.96 -17.49
N GLN A 216 -13.61 18.02 -16.25
CA GLN A 216 -13.45 16.96 -15.26
C GLN A 216 -14.76 16.19 -15.12
N VAL A 217 -14.71 14.89 -15.38
CA VAL A 217 -15.87 14.01 -15.30
C VAL A 217 -15.63 12.90 -14.29
N ARG A 218 -16.59 12.75 -13.38
CA ARG A 218 -16.56 11.68 -12.39
C ARG A 218 -17.14 10.41 -12.99
N TYR A 219 -16.41 9.32 -12.90
CA TYR A 219 -16.81 7.95 -13.18
C TYR A 219 -17.05 7.22 -11.86
N VAL A 220 -18.01 6.31 -11.87
CA VAL A 220 -18.28 5.37 -10.77
C VAL A 220 -18.04 3.96 -11.27
N ILE A 221 -17.29 3.20 -10.48
CA ILE A 221 -16.85 1.85 -10.80
C ILE A 221 -17.30 0.95 -9.66
N ASP A 222 -18.21 0.03 -9.97
CA ASP A 222 -18.68 -0.98 -9.01
C ASP A 222 -18.01 -2.32 -9.34
N TYR A 223 -17.49 -3.00 -8.31
CA TYR A 223 -16.87 -4.32 -8.41
C TYR A 223 -17.79 -5.37 -7.76
N TYR A 224 -18.05 -6.45 -8.49
CA TYR A 224 -18.94 -7.54 -8.06
C TYR A 224 -18.17 -8.86 -8.07
N PHE A 225 -18.48 -9.72 -7.10
CA PHE A 225 -17.94 -11.05 -6.98
C PHE A 225 -19.01 -12.09 -7.31
N ASP A 226 -18.63 -13.13 -8.05
CA ASP A 226 -19.49 -14.22 -8.49
C ASP A 226 -18.85 -15.54 -8.02
N ASP A 227 -19.39 -16.08 -6.92
CA ASP A 227 -18.90 -17.31 -6.28
C ASP A 227 -18.89 -18.49 -7.26
N ASP A 228 -19.90 -18.60 -8.12
CA ASP A 228 -20.04 -19.72 -9.08
C ASP A 228 -18.95 -19.71 -10.16
N LYS A 229 -18.33 -18.54 -10.40
CA LYS A 229 -17.23 -18.39 -11.36
C LYS A 229 -15.85 -18.49 -10.72
N SER A 230 -15.75 -18.48 -9.39
CA SER A 230 -14.48 -18.60 -8.66
C SER A 230 -13.74 -19.90 -8.97
N SER A 231 -14.47 -20.98 -9.23
CA SER A 231 -13.87 -22.28 -9.61
C SER A 231 -13.22 -22.29 -11.00
N GLN A 232 -13.46 -21.25 -11.81
CA GLN A 232 -12.87 -21.08 -13.14
C GLN A 232 -11.70 -20.10 -13.14
N ASP A 233 -11.39 -19.50 -11.99
CA ASP A 233 -10.27 -18.58 -11.88
C ASP A 233 -8.95 -19.34 -11.97
N GLN A 234 -8.01 -18.77 -12.71
CA GLN A 234 -6.63 -19.24 -12.77
C GLN A 234 -5.74 -18.19 -12.12
N VAL A 235 -4.62 -18.62 -11.52
CA VAL A 235 -3.61 -17.72 -10.95
C VAL A 235 -3.16 -16.77 -12.06
N PRO A 236 -3.44 -15.47 -11.94
CA PRO A 236 -3.07 -14.55 -13.00
C PRO A 236 -1.59 -14.28 -12.91
N GLU A 237 -0.90 -14.39 -14.04
CA GLU A 237 0.27 -13.56 -14.26
C GLU A 237 -0.17 -12.10 -14.22
N LEU A 238 0.75 -11.19 -13.88
CA LEU A 238 0.53 -9.76 -13.59
C LEU A 238 -0.40 -9.04 -14.60
N HIS A 239 -0.56 -9.61 -15.79
CA HIS A 239 -1.27 -9.02 -16.93
C HIS A 239 -2.23 -9.99 -17.65
N SER A 240 -2.67 -11.07 -17.03
CA SER A 240 -3.64 -11.99 -17.64
C SER A 240 -5.10 -11.58 -17.38
N ALA A 241 -5.61 -10.71 -18.27
CA ALA A 241 -6.90 -10.04 -18.16
C ALA A 241 -8.15 -10.94 -18.03
N ASP A 242 -8.07 -12.17 -18.52
CA ASP A 242 -9.18 -13.10 -18.67
C ASP A 242 -9.14 -14.26 -17.66
N LYS A 243 -8.10 -14.34 -16.83
CA LYS A 243 -7.88 -15.45 -15.89
C LYS A 243 -8.67 -15.34 -14.59
N VAL A 244 -9.14 -14.14 -14.21
CA VAL A 244 -10.08 -13.93 -13.08
C VAL A 244 -11.47 -13.61 -13.62
N LYS A 245 -12.34 -14.62 -13.60
CA LYS A 245 -13.73 -14.57 -14.09
C LYS A 245 -14.74 -14.30 -12.98
N SER A 246 -14.40 -14.58 -11.73
CA SER A 246 -15.25 -14.30 -10.56
C SER A 246 -15.44 -12.81 -10.30
N ILE A 247 -14.47 -11.98 -10.68
CA ILE A 247 -14.54 -10.54 -10.49
C ILE A 247 -15.02 -9.87 -11.77
N SER A 248 -16.19 -9.24 -11.68
CA SER A 248 -16.71 -8.35 -12.72
C SER A 248 -16.72 -6.91 -12.24
N MET A 249 -16.59 -5.98 -13.18
CA MET A 249 -16.62 -4.55 -12.88
C MET A 249 -17.41 -3.79 -13.92
N TYR A 250 -18.00 -2.68 -13.48
CA TYR A 250 -18.76 -1.80 -14.37
C TYR A 250 -18.46 -0.34 -14.11
N ALA A 251 -17.63 0.25 -14.98
CA ALA A 251 -17.30 1.67 -15.01
C ALA A 251 -18.30 2.45 -15.87
N ARG A 252 -18.70 3.63 -15.38
CA ARG A 252 -19.66 4.50 -16.05
C ARG A 252 -19.60 5.94 -15.52
N PRO A 253 -19.96 6.96 -16.32
CA PRO A 253 -20.08 8.32 -15.82
C PRO A 253 -21.04 8.40 -14.62
N ALA A 254 -20.70 9.21 -13.62
CA ALA A 254 -21.60 9.58 -12.53
C ALA A 254 -22.71 10.47 -13.07
N VAL A 255 -23.92 10.38 -12.52
CA VAL A 255 -25.07 11.17 -12.98
C VAL A 255 -25.11 12.51 -12.23
N ASP A 256 -24.05 13.29 -12.39
CA ASP A 256 -23.87 14.58 -11.69
C ASP A 256 -24.26 15.77 -12.58
N SER A 257 -24.35 15.55 -13.89
CA SER A 257 -24.73 16.55 -14.87
C SER A 257 -25.61 15.97 -15.98
N VAL A 258 -26.29 16.85 -16.71
CA VAL A 258 -27.10 16.46 -17.88
C VAL A 258 -26.23 15.80 -18.95
N GLY A 259 -25.02 16.29 -19.19
CA GLY A 259 -24.08 15.69 -20.16
C GLY A 259 -23.76 14.24 -19.82
N THR A 260 -23.40 13.97 -18.55
CA THR A 260 -23.11 12.60 -18.10
C THR A 260 -24.33 11.67 -18.09
N LEU A 261 -25.54 12.21 -17.95
CA LEU A 261 -26.77 11.44 -18.12
C LEU A 261 -27.00 11.07 -19.59
N VAL A 262 -26.77 12.02 -20.49
CA VAL A 262 -26.81 11.77 -21.94
C VAL A 262 -25.77 10.73 -22.33
N ASP A 263 -24.57 10.78 -21.78
CA ASP A 263 -23.52 9.76 -21.98
C ASP A 263 -24.00 8.37 -21.56
N ARG A 264 -24.75 8.26 -20.45
CA ARG A 264 -25.38 6.99 -20.00
C ARG A 264 -26.42 6.40 -20.96
N ILE A 265 -27.09 7.25 -21.72
CA ILE A 265 -28.12 6.83 -22.67
C ILE A 265 -27.51 6.60 -24.05
N LYS A 266 -26.60 7.48 -24.48
CA LYS A 266 -25.93 7.44 -25.79
C LYS A 266 -25.05 6.22 -25.94
N PHE A 267 -24.28 5.87 -24.90
CA PHE A 267 -23.32 4.76 -24.96
C PHE A 267 -23.95 3.42 -25.42
N PRO A 268 -24.97 2.85 -24.74
CA PRO A 268 -25.53 1.56 -25.18
C PRO A 268 -26.16 1.61 -26.57
N VAL A 269 -26.73 2.76 -26.97
CA VAL A 269 -27.31 2.95 -28.31
C VAL A 269 -26.21 2.98 -29.38
N MET A 270 -25.15 3.75 -29.15
CA MET A 270 -24.02 3.86 -30.10
C MET A 270 -23.22 2.57 -30.19
N SER A 271 -22.99 1.87 -29.07
CA SER A 271 -22.31 0.57 -29.07
C SER A 271 -23.12 -0.47 -29.86
N PHE A 272 -24.46 -0.43 -29.77
CA PHE A 272 -25.32 -1.32 -30.55
C PHE A 272 -25.32 -0.97 -32.05
N ILE A 273 -25.43 0.32 -32.40
CA ILE A 273 -25.49 0.78 -33.80
C ILE A 273 -24.17 0.56 -34.54
N ASN A 274 -23.04 0.81 -33.88
CA ASN A 274 -21.73 0.80 -34.52
C ASN A 274 -21.02 -0.57 -34.46
N GLU A 275 -21.69 -1.62 -33.96
CA GLU A 275 -21.08 -2.95 -33.70
C GLU A 275 -19.70 -2.85 -33.01
N LEU A 276 -19.53 -1.83 -32.15
CA LEU A 276 -18.24 -1.59 -31.52
C LEU A 276 -17.98 -2.75 -30.57
N THR A 277 -16.96 -3.54 -30.88
CA THR A 277 -16.43 -4.56 -29.99
C THR A 277 -16.05 -3.89 -28.67
N GLY A 278 -16.31 -4.57 -27.55
CA GLY A 278 -15.97 -4.05 -26.22
C GLY A 278 -14.49 -3.67 -26.09
N PRO A 279 -14.09 -3.04 -24.98
CA PRO A 279 -12.70 -2.59 -24.79
C PRO A 279 -11.72 -3.74 -25.06
N ASP A 280 -10.67 -3.46 -25.83
CA ASP A 280 -9.59 -4.43 -26.09
C ASP A 280 -8.68 -4.52 -24.86
N ILE A 281 -9.12 -5.33 -23.90
CA ILE A 281 -8.42 -5.53 -22.62
C ILE A 281 -7.11 -6.30 -22.83
N THR A 282 -7.07 -7.18 -23.83
CA THR A 282 -5.92 -8.04 -24.12
C THR A 282 -4.73 -7.22 -24.60
N SER A 283 -4.94 -6.28 -25.53
CA SER A 283 -3.84 -5.43 -26.00
C SER A 283 -3.29 -4.50 -24.92
N ARG A 284 -4.14 -3.96 -24.04
CA ARG A 284 -3.68 -3.16 -22.89
C ARG A 284 -2.80 -3.97 -21.95
N SER A 285 -3.20 -5.20 -21.65
CA SER A 285 -2.43 -6.02 -20.70
C SER A 285 -1.08 -6.43 -21.28
N ALA A 286 -1.00 -6.70 -22.58
CA ALA A 286 0.25 -6.96 -23.29
C ALA A 286 1.22 -5.76 -23.31
N LEU A 287 0.72 -4.51 -23.28
CA LEU A 287 1.58 -3.33 -23.17
C LEU A 287 2.31 -3.27 -21.82
N VAL A 288 1.69 -3.77 -20.77
CA VAL A 288 2.30 -3.80 -19.44
C VAL A 288 3.30 -4.96 -19.30
N GLU A 289 3.04 -6.12 -19.94
CA GLU A 289 3.99 -7.24 -20.02
C GLU A 289 5.33 -6.82 -20.63
N ARG A 290 5.29 -6.16 -21.80
CA ARG A 290 6.50 -5.71 -22.50
C ARG A 290 7.33 -4.72 -21.68
N ALA A 291 6.71 -3.90 -20.82
CA ALA A 291 7.42 -2.94 -19.98
C ALA A 291 8.17 -3.60 -18.80
N GLN A 292 7.96 -4.89 -18.55
CA GLN A 292 8.39 -5.57 -17.33
C GLN A 292 9.32 -6.76 -17.57
N GLU A 293 9.33 -7.33 -18.76
CA GLU A 293 10.19 -8.46 -19.15
C GLU A 293 11.67 -8.08 -19.38
N GLU A 294 12.06 -6.81 -19.36
CA GLU A 294 13.44 -6.37 -19.68
C GLU A 294 14.45 -6.44 -18.51
N LYS A 295 14.21 -7.21 -17.45
CA LYS A 295 15.22 -7.41 -16.39
C LYS A 295 15.80 -8.82 -16.45
N ASP A 296 17.07 -8.92 -16.85
CA ASP A 296 17.92 -10.10 -16.64
C ASP A 296 18.06 -10.35 -15.13
N ALA A 297 17.09 -11.07 -14.54
CA ALA A 297 17.13 -11.41 -13.13
C ALA A 297 18.27 -12.40 -12.86
N PRO A 298 19.10 -12.18 -11.84
CA PRO A 298 20.18 -13.09 -11.51
C PRO A 298 19.63 -14.45 -11.04
N GLU A 299 20.36 -15.53 -11.34
CA GLU A 299 19.95 -16.89 -10.96
C GLU A 299 19.77 -17.01 -9.44
N PRO A 300 18.61 -17.47 -8.94
CA PRO A 300 18.33 -17.53 -7.50
C PRO A 300 19.29 -18.47 -6.78
N LEU A 301 19.56 -18.19 -5.50
CA LEU A 301 20.25 -19.13 -4.62
C LEU A 301 19.29 -20.24 -4.17
N SER A 302 19.81 -21.36 -3.67
CA SER A 302 18.96 -22.31 -2.95
C SER A 302 18.61 -21.77 -1.56
N VAL A 303 17.43 -22.13 -1.04
CA VAL A 303 16.99 -21.75 0.31
C VAL A 303 18.00 -22.18 1.37
N GLN A 304 18.58 -23.38 1.22
CA GLN A 304 19.60 -23.90 2.13
C GLN A 304 20.86 -23.03 2.15
N GLU A 305 21.37 -22.64 0.97
CA GLU A 305 22.54 -21.75 0.87
C GLU A 305 22.28 -20.39 1.52
N VAL A 306 21.06 -19.86 1.35
CA VAL A 306 20.64 -18.60 1.97
C VAL A 306 20.62 -18.74 3.49
N GLU A 307 19.94 -19.75 4.02
CA GLU A 307 19.85 -20.00 5.46
C GLU A 307 21.23 -20.22 6.11
N ASP A 308 22.08 -21.04 5.49
CA ASP A 308 23.43 -21.33 5.96
C ASP A 308 24.30 -20.07 5.95
N THR A 309 24.20 -19.26 4.89
CA THR A 309 24.96 -18.01 4.79
C THR A 309 24.51 -17.00 5.84
N PHE A 310 23.19 -16.82 6.03
CA PHE A 310 22.67 -15.94 7.07
C PHE A 310 23.05 -16.41 8.48
N ALA A 311 22.99 -17.71 8.75
CA ALA A 311 23.45 -18.28 10.02
C ALA A 311 24.94 -17.99 10.25
N LYS A 312 25.77 -18.15 9.22
CA LYS A 312 27.21 -17.85 9.27
C LYS A 312 27.48 -16.36 9.50
N VAL A 313 26.79 -15.46 8.80
CA VAL A 313 26.88 -14.00 9.01
C VAL A 313 26.46 -13.65 10.43
N LYS A 314 25.32 -14.16 10.90
CA LYS A 314 24.79 -13.87 12.24
C LYS A 314 25.77 -14.26 13.35
N ASN A 315 26.40 -15.44 13.21
CA ASN A 315 27.33 -15.95 14.20
C ASN A 315 28.69 -15.26 14.14
N THR A 316 29.22 -15.04 12.93
CA THR A 316 30.57 -14.48 12.74
C THR A 316 30.60 -12.97 12.95
N CYS A 317 29.59 -12.24 12.48
CA CYS A 317 29.53 -10.77 12.52
C CYS A 317 28.72 -10.24 13.72
N LYS A 318 28.47 -11.08 14.75
CA LYS A 318 27.66 -10.73 15.93
C LYS A 318 28.12 -9.44 16.61
N ASN A 319 29.43 -9.29 16.79
CA ASN A 319 30.01 -8.14 17.47
C ASN A 319 29.82 -6.85 16.65
N CYS A 320 30.08 -6.91 15.33
CA CYS A 320 29.85 -5.76 14.44
C CYS A 320 28.37 -5.34 14.43
N MET A 321 27.43 -6.30 14.40
CA MET A 321 26.00 -5.99 14.51
C MET A 321 25.62 -5.35 15.85
N GLN A 322 26.28 -5.73 16.94
CA GLN A 322 26.06 -5.12 18.25
C GLN A 322 26.62 -3.69 18.29
N GLU A 323 27.81 -3.45 17.73
CA GLU A 323 28.43 -2.13 17.64
C GLU A 323 27.56 -1.14 16.85
N VAL A 324 26.96 -1.56 15.73
CA VAL A 324 26.01 -0.74 14.97
C VAL A 324 24.78 -0.38 15.81
N LYS A 325 24.31 -1.27 16.68
CA LYS A 325 23.15 -1.00 17.56
C LYS A 325 23.47 -0.10 18.73
N THR A 326 24.71 -0.11 19.21
CA THR A 326 25.12 0.60 20.44
C THR A 326 25.97 1.85 20.17
N CYS A 327 26.21 2.20 18.91
CA CYS A 327 26.99 3.38 18.55
C CYS A 327 26.31 4.67 19.05
N SER A 328 27.13 5.65 19.45
CA SER A 328 26.64 6.85 20.14
C SER A 328 26.67 8.13 19.31
N ASN A 329 27.48 8.15 18.25
CA ASN A 329 27.63 9.30 17.36
C ASN A 329 27.82 8.86 15.91
N GLU A 330 27.61 9.79 14.99
CA GLU A 330 27.61 9.55 13.55
C GLU A 330 28.90 8.88 13.05
N VAL A 331 30.06 9.34 13.53
CA VAL A 331 31.37 8.78 13.13
C VAL A 331 31.50 7.33 13.60
N GLN A 332 31.16 7.04 14.86
CA GLN A 332 31.17 5.67 15.39
C GLN A 332 30.18 4.76 14.66
N CYS A 333 28.98 5.25 14.36
CA CYS A 333 27.97 4.48 13.64
C CYS A 333 28.40 4.18 12.20
N SER A 334 28.99 5.15 11.51
CA SER A 334 29.54 4.96 10.17
C SER A 334 30.67 3.93 10.16
N GLN A 335 31.62 4.02 11.11
CA GLN A 335 32.70 3.05 11.26
C GLN A 335 32.18 1.65 11.57
N ALA A 336 31.23 1.51 12.49
CA ALA A 336 30.61 0.23 12.82
C ALA A 336 29.85 -0.37 11.63
N ALA A 337 29.15 0.45 10.85
CA ALA A 337 28.45 0.02 9.64
C ALA A 337 29.44 -0.50 8.57
N MET A 338 30.53 0.23 8.32
CA MET A 338 31.59 -0.21 7.42
C MET A 338 32.24 -1.52 7.88
N ALA A 339 32.51 -1.65 9.18
CA ALA A 339 33.05 -2.88 9.75
C ALA A 339 32.11 -4.08 9.57
N LEU A 340 30.80 -3.86 9.74
CA LEU A 340 29.78 -4.87 9.49
C LEU A 340 29.72 -5.26 8.02
N GLN A 341 29.71 -4.28 7.10
CA GLN A 341 29.72 -4.54 5.64
C GLN A 341 30.95 -5.35 5.23
N LEU A 342 32.14 -5.02 5.72
CA LEU A 342 33.35 -5.79 5.47
C LEU A 342 33.27 -7.21 6.06
N CYS A 343 32.73 -7.36 7.27
CA CYS A 343 32.51 -8.68 7.87
C CYS A 343 31.58 -9.56 7.02
N MET A 344 30.48 -8.98 6.54
CA MET A 344 29.55 -9.64 5.62
C MET A 344 30.22 -9.97 4.29
N GLY A 345 30.98 -9.03 3.72
CA GLY A 345 31.70 -9.21 2.46
C GLY A 345 32.69 -10.37 2.51
N ARG A 346 33.39 -10.57 3.63
CA ARG A 346 34.30 -11.72 3.81
C ARG A 346 33.61 -13.08 3.77
N ILE A 347 32.31 -13.12 4.00
CA ILE A 347 31.49 -14.34 3.97
C ILE A 347 30.82 -14.50 2.60
N ILE A 348 30.22 -13.42 2.09
CA ILE A 348 29.36 -13.41 0.90
C ILE A 348 30.17 -13.29 -0.39
N CYS A 349 31.13 -12.36 -0.44
CA CYS A 349 31.96 -12.07 -1.61
C CYS A 349 33.46 -12.00 -1.23
N PRO A 350 34.07 -13.13 -0.81
CA PRO A 350 35.42 -13.14 -0.24
C PRO A 350 36.52 -12.51 -1.13
N PRO A 351 36.53 -12.73 -2.47
CA PRO A 351 37.53 -12.09 -3.34
C PRO A 351 37.46 -10.56 -3.32
N GLN A 352 36.25 -10.00 -3.37
CA GLN A 352 36.01 -8.56 -3.36
C GLN A 352 36.36 -7.96 -2.00
N ALA A 353 35.97 -8.61 -0.90
CA ALA A 353 36.34 -8.17 0.44
C ALA A 353 37.86 -8.22 0.71
N ALA A 354 38.56 -9.20 0.13
CA ALA A 354 40.02 -9.28 0.19
C ALA A 354 40.69 -8.15 -0.63
N ALA A 355 40.16 -7.85 -1.82
CA ALA A 355 40.62 -6.72 -2.63
C ALA A 355 40.43 -5.38 -1.92
N PHE A 356 39.27 -5.17 -1.28
CA PHE A 356 38.99 -3.97 -0.49
C PHE A 356 39.92 -3.85 0.72
N SER A 357 40.13 -4.94 1.47
CA SER A 357 41.09 -4.94 2.60
C SER A 357 42.50 -4.55 2.14
N LYS A 358 42.96 -5.08 1.00
CA LYS A 358 44.27 -4.74 0.42
C LYS A 358 44.35 -3.29 -0.07
N ALA A 359 43.27 -2.75 -0.62
CA ALA A 359 43.23 -1.36 -1.06
C ALA A 359 43.35 -0.39 0.14
N LEU A 360 42.68 -0.71 1.25
CA LEU A 360 42.79 0.06 2.51
C LEU A 360 44.23 0.10 3.04
N ASP A 361 44.97 -1.00 2.98
CA ASP A 361 46.36 -1.07 3.44
C ASP A 361 47.32 -0.22 2.59
N ASN A 362 47.04 -0.06 1.30
CA ASN A 362 47.90 0.68 0.37
C ASN A 362 47.62 2.19 0.35
N GLY A 363 46.47 2.64 0.87
CA GLY A 363 46.13 4.07 0.99
C GLY A 363 45.82 4.80 -0.33
N ASP A 364 45.57 4.07 -1.43
CA ASP A 364 45.13 4.65 -2.70
C ASP A 364 43.61 4.85 -2.68
N GLU A 365 43.17 6.10 -2.55
CA GLU A 365 41.75 6.47 -2.46
C GLU A 365 40.92 5.94 -3.64
N THR A 366 41.45 5.99 -4.86
CA THR A 366 40.74 5.54 -6.07
C THR A 366 40.57 4.02 -6.09
N ALA A 367 41.60 3.29 -5.65
CA ALA A 367 41.53 1.83 -5.53
C ALA A 367 40.60 1.40 -4.39
N VAL A 368 40.55 2.15 -3.28
CA VAL A 368 39.65 1.90 -2.15
C VAL A 368 38.19 2.07 -2.59
N GLU A 369 37.87 3.15 -3.28
CA GLU A 369 36.51 3.42 -3.78
C GLU A 369 36.03 2.32 -4.73
N ALA A 370 36.82 1.98 -5.74
CA ALA A 370 36.47 0.93 -6.70
C ALA A 370 36.32 -0.46 -6.04
N ALA A 371 37.20 -0.79 -5.08
CA ALA A 371 37.11 -2.07 -4.37
C ALA A 371 35.93 -2.12 -3.38
N PHE A 372 35.57 -0.99 -2.78
CA PHE A 372 34.37 -0.85 -1.94
C PHE A 372 33.10 -1.05 -2.77
N GLU A 373 33.00 -0.39 -3.92
CA GLU A 373 31.88 -0.53 -4.85
C GLU A 373 31.74 -1.99 -5.31
N ALA A 374 32.84 -2.65 -5.71
CA ALA A 374 32.82 -4.06 -6.09
C ALA A 374 32.36 -4.99 -4.95
N MET A 375 32.74 -4.70 -3.71
CA MET A 375 32.27 -5.46 -2.54
C MET A 375 30.78 -5.25 -2.29
N ASN A 376 30.30 -4.00 -2.35
CA ASN A 376 28.88 -3.68 -2.18
C ASN A 376 28.02 -4.31 -3.27
N ASN A 377 28.43 -4.25 -4.53
CA ASN A 377 27.74 -4.91 -5.63
C ASN A 377 27.61 -6.44 -5.37
N GLY A 378 28.64 -7.05 -4.76
CA GLY A 378 28.57 -8.46 -4.35
C GLY A 378 27.58 -8.73 -3.21
N LEU A 379 27.47 -7.81 -2.24
CA LEU A 379 26.50 -7.90 -1.16
C LEU A 379 25.06 -7.70 -1.67
N GLU A 380 24.85 -6.71 -2.54
CA GLU A 380 23.56 -6.42 -3.16
C GLU A 380 23.09 -7.58 -4.04
N LEU A 381 23.97 -8.14 -4.87
CA LEU A 381 23.66 -9.31 -5.69
C LEU A 381 23.26 -10.52 -4.84
N PHE A 382 23.93 -10.75 -3.70
CA PHE A 382 23.53 -11.80 -2.77
C PHE A 382 22.17 -11.51 -2.15
N GLN A 383 21.90 -10.27 -1.76
CA GLN A 383 20.61 -9.86 -1.21
C GLN A 383 19.47 -10.10 -2.22
N GLU A 384 19.65 -9.71 -3.48
CA GLU A 384 18.68 -9.91 -4.56
C GLU A 384 18.40 -11.41 -4.77
N ARG A 385 19.46 -12.21 -4.99
CA ARG A 385 19.32 -13.66 -5.21
C ARG A 385 18.73 -14.39 -4.01
N SER A 386 19.04 -13.94 -2.79
CA SER A 386 18.46 -14.47 -1.56
C SER A 386 16.98 -14.12 -1.44
N ALA A 387 16.59 -12.89 -1.79
CA ALA A 387 15.19 -12.48 -1.78
C ALA A 387 14.36 -13.32 -2.75
N SER A 388 14.87 -13.55 -3.97
CA SER A 388 14.22 -14.44 -4.96
C SER A 388 14.04 -15.86 -4.42
N ALA A 389 15.07 -16.46 -3.84
CA ALA A 389 15.01 -17.79 -3.24
C ALA A 389 13.96 -17.89 -2.13
N MET A 390 13.92 -16.89 -1.24
CA MET A 390 12.97 -16.84 -0.12
C MET A 390 11.54 -16.60 -0.59
N GLN A 391 11.34 -15.85 -1.68
CA GLN A 391 10.02 -15.66 -2.29
C GLN A 391 9.50 -16.95 -2.92
N GLU A 392 10.34 -17.70 -3.63
CA GLU A 392 9.95 -19.02 -4.15
C GLU A 392 9.53 -19.96 -3.01
N GLN A 393 10.26 -19.94 -1.88
CA GLN A 393 9.89 -20.68 -0.69
C GLN A 393 8.55 -20.22 -0.13
N ALA A 394 8.30 -18.91 -0.06
CA ALA A 394 7.03 -18.34 0.40
C ALA A 394 5.85 -18.80 -0.46
N VAL A 395 6.03 -18.85 -1.78
CA VAL A 395 5.03 -19.35 -2.74
C VAL A 395 4.77 -20.84 -2.50
N ARG A 396 5.81 -21.67 -2.36
CA ARG A 396 5.67 -23.11 -2.05
C ARG A 396 4.91 -23.33 -0.74
N GLU A 397 5.24 -22.58 0.31
CA GLU A 397 4.55 -22.67 1.61
C GLU A 397 3.09 -22.20 1.53
N SER A 398 2.78 -21.17 0.74
CA SER A 398 1.39 -20.75 0.50
C SER A 398 0.60 -21.86 -0.20
N LEU A 399 1.14 -22.43 -1.27
CA LEU A 399 0.48 -23.49 -2.04
C LEU A 399 0.24 -24.75 -1.21
N ALA A 400 1.13 -25.08 -0.27
CA ALA A 400 0.98 -26.24 0.61
C ALA A 400 -0.12 -26.07 1.68
N LYS A 401 -0.59 -24.85 1.93
CA LYS A 401 -1.69 -24.56 2.88
C LYS A 401 -3.08 -24.65 2.26
N LYS A 402 -3.18 -24.63 0.92
CA LYS A 402 -4.42 -24.76 0.14
C LYS A 402 -4.70 -26.22 -0.13
#